data_AF-A0A3D1QZZ8-F1
#
_entry.id   AF-A0A3D1QZZ8-F1
#
_cell.length_a   1.000
_cell.length_b   1.000
_cell.length_c   1.000
_cell.angle_alpha   90.00
_cell.angle_beta   90.00
_cell.angle_gamma   90.00
#
_symmetry.space_group_name_H-M   'P 1'
#
loop_
_entity.id
_entity.type
_entity.pdbx_description
1 polymer ?
#
loop_
_entity_poly.entity_id
_entity_poly.type
_entity_poly.pdbx_seq_one_letter_code
_entity_poly.pdbx_strand_id
1 'polypeptide(L)'
;MKEEAAALYLKGKYLKSARAYQDLIKAQPNDPRLRLRHSEACRRARQPGLAAASLHAAALLFESQGQWSCAHAALKLAIELQPQSARLAETYRAIEAKSPNLRFAGPPPAIEPRPRS
;
A
#
# COMPACT_ATOMS: atom_id res chain seq x y z
N MET A 1 14.72 13.92 -5.90
CA MET A 1 13.26 14.06 -6.18
C MET A 1 12.34 13.10 -5.41
N LYS A 2 12.70 12.63 -4.20
CA LYS A 2 11.75 11.96 -3.27
C LYS A 2 11.22 12.94 -2.21
N GLU A 3 11.98 13.99 -1.90
CA GLU A 3 11.66 14.94 -0.83
C GLU A 3 10.52 15.90 -1.17
N GLU A 4 10.35 16.30 -2.43
CA GLU A 4 9.23 17.19 -2.83
C GLU A 4 7.85 16.55 -2.63
N ALA A 5 7.71 15.26 -2.97
CA ALA A 5 6.46 14.54 -2.76
C ALA A 5 6.11 14.44 -1.26
N ALA A 6 7.13 14.30 -0.41
CA ALA A 6 6.99 14.29 1.05
C ALA A 6 6.73 15.70 1.63
N ALA A 7 7.34 16.75 1.07
CA ALA A 7 7.12 18.13 1.49
C ALA A 7 5.70 18.61 1.15
N LEU A 8 5.17 18.21 0.00
CA LEU A 8 3.78 18.51 -0.40
C LEU A 8 2.75 17.75 0.46
N TYR A 9 3.11 16.58 0.96
CA TYR A 9 2.32 15.81 1.92
C TYR A 9 2.17 16.57 3.25
N LEU A 10 3.22 17.23 3.73
CA LEU A 10 3.18 18.08 4.93
C LEU A 10 2.37 19.37 4.74
N LYS A 11 2.27 19.88 3.51
CA LYS A 11 1.55 21.13 3.19
C LYS A 11 0.04 20.96 2.99
N GLY A 12 -0.52 19.78 3.31
CA GLY A 12 -1.94 19.45 3.10
C GLY A 12 -2.34 19.26 1.64
N LYS A 13 -1.38 19.31 0.70
CA LYS A 13 -1.62 19.13 -0.75
C LYS A 13 -1.48 17.67 -1.14
N TYR A 14 -2.28 16.81 -0.49
CA TYR A 14 -2.24 15.36 -0.67
C TYR A 14 -2.49 14.93 -2.12
N LEU A 15 -3.33 15.67 -2.86
CA LEU A 15 -3.56 15.44 -4.30
C LEU A 15 -2.30 15.61 -5.15
N LYS A 16 -1.50 16.67 -4.89
CA LYS A 16 -0.24 16.90 -5.62
C LYS A 16 0.83 15.88 -5.23
N SER A 17 0.86 15.49 -3.96
CA SER A 17 1.75 14.42 -3.47
C SER A 17 1.43 13.08 -4.16
N ALA A 18 0.14 12.70 -4.23
CA ALA A 18 -0.29 11.49 -4.94
C ALA A 18 0.11 11.51 -6.42
N ARG A 19 0.02 12.66 -7.10
CA ARG A 19 0.47 12.81 -8.50
C ARG A 19 1.99 12.63 -8.63
N ALA A 20 2.78 13.23 -7.76
CA ALA A 20 4.24 13.06 -7.77
C ALA A 20 4.65 11.60 -7.52
N TYR A 21 3.97 10.91 -6.61
CA TYR A 21 4.19 9.48 -6.41
C TYR A 21 3.77 8.63 -7.62
N GLN A 22 2.74 9.02 -8.38
CA GLN A 22 2.39 8.32 -9.62
C GLN A 22 3.50 8.43 -10.66
N ASP A 23 4.11 9.61 -10.84
CA ASP A 23 5.25 9.78 -11.73
C ASP A 23 6.45 8.91 -11.27
N LEU A 24 6.71 8.84 -9.97
CA LEU A 24 7.72 7.93 -9.42
C LEU A 24 7.39 6.44 -9.66
N ILE A 25 6.12 6.05 -9.55
CA ILE A 25 5.67 4.68 -9.86
C ILE A 25 5.80 4.38 -11.35
N LYS A 26 5.58 5.36 -12.24
CA LYS A 26 5.83 5.19 -13.68
C LYS A 26 7.31 5.00 -13.96
N ALA A 27 8.18 5.75 -13.29
CA ALA A 27 9.62 5.60 -13.41
C ALA A 27 10.13 4.28 -12.81
N GLN A 28 9.51 3.79 -11.73
CA GLN A 28 9.89 2.58 -11.01
C GLN A 28 8.65 1.73 -10.70
N PRO A 29 8.10 1.02 -11.70
CA PRO A 29 6.86 0.26 -11.53
C PRO A 29 7.02 -0.98 -10.64
N ASN A 30 8.25 -1.47 -10.50
CA ASN A 30 8.60 -2.65 -9.71
C ASN A 30 8.81 -2.37 -8.22
N ASP A 31 8.76 -1.11 -7.76
CA ASP A 31 8.96 -0.82 -6.34
C ASP A 31 7.60 -0.76 -5.61
N PRO A 32 7.27 -1.76 -4.76
CA PRO A 32 6.02 -1.77 -4.01
C PRO A 32 5.99 -0.70 -2.90
N ARG A 33 7.15 -0.24 -2.41
CA ARG A 33 7.23 0.76 -1.33
C ARG A 33 6.75 2.13 -1.82
N LEU A 34 7.01 2.49 -3.08
CA LEU A 34 6.45 3.69 -3.72
C LEU A 34 4.92 3.64 -3.76
N ARG A 35 4.33 2.48 -4.04
CA ARG A 35 2.87 2.28 -4.04
C ARG A 35 2.27 2.38 -2.64
N LEU A 36 2.96 1.87 -1.61
CA LEU A 36 2.54 2.06 -0.22
C LEU A 36 2.54 3.55 0.16
N ARG A 37 3.59 4.31 -0.21
CA ARG A 37 3.66 5.75 0.05
C ARG A 37 2.57 6.53 -0.71
N HIS A 38 2.26 6.12 -1.94
CA HIS A 38 1.13 6.66 -2.70
C HIS A 38 -0.21 6.39 -1.99
N SER A 39 -0.44 5.16 -1.50
CA SER A 39 -1.67 4.83 -0.79
C SER A 39 -1.86 5.62 0.51
N GLU A 40 -0.78 5.88 1.24
CA GLU A 40 -0.79 6.71 2.44
C GLU A 40 -1.19 8.16 2.10
N ALA A 41 -0.64 8.70 1.01
CA ALA A 41 -1.03 10.01 0.48
C ALA A 41 -2.51 10.06 0.08
N CYS A 42 -3.02 9.03 -0.61
CA CYS A 42 -4.43 8.94 -0.96
C CYS A 42 -5.35 8.81 0.26
N ARG A 43 -4.92 8.07 1.29
CA ARG A 43 -5.66 7.92 2.54
C ARG A 43 -5.81 9.26 3.25
N ARG A 44 -4.73 10.05 3.33
CA ARG A 44 -4.78 11.43 3.85
C ARG A 44 -5.57 12.38 2.95
N ALA A 45 -5.57 12.15 1.64
CA ALA A 45 -6.38 12.89 0.67
C ALA A 45 -7.88 12.60 0.75
N ARG A 46 -8.34 11.77 1.70
CA ARG A 46 -9.74 11.30 1.83
C ARG A 46 -10.22 10.53 0.58
N GLN A 47 -9.29 9.83 -0.09
CA GLN A 47 -9.58 8.99 -1.26
C GLN A 47 -9.27 7.52 -0.96
N PRO A 48 -10.11 6.85 -0.14
CA PRO A 48 -9.90 5.45 0.24
C PRO A 48 -9.92 4.49 -0.96
N GLY A 49 -10.71 4.79 -2.00
CA GLY A 49 -10.75 3.98 -3.23
C GLY A 49 -9.42 3.92 -3.96
N LEU A 50 -8.77 5.07 -4.16
CA LEU A 50 -7.44 5.15 -4.78
C LEU A 50 -6.35 4.56 -3.88
N ALA A 51 -6.44 4.75 -2.56
CA ALA A 51 -5.52 4.15 -1.61
C ALA A 51 -5.57 2.62 -1.66
N ALA A 52 -6.77 2.05 -1.65
CA ALA A 52 -6.99 0.60 -1.73
C ALA A 52 -6.52 0.01 -3.07
N ALA A 53 -6.75 0.71 -4.19
CA ALA A 53 -6.23 0.28 -5.49
C ALA A 53 -4.69 0.24 -5.51
N SER A 54 -4.03 1.25 -4.93
CA SER A 54 -2.56 1.27 -4.82
C SER A 54 -2.02 0.18 -3.89
N LEU A 55 -2.71 -0.10 -2.78
CA LEU A 55 -2.35 -1.20 -1.86
C LEU A 55 -2.51 -2.57 -2.52
N HIS A 56 -3.61 -2.79 -3.26
CA HIS A 56 -3.83 -4.02 -4.03
C HIS A 56 -2.70 -4.23 -5.04
N ALA A 57 -2.36 -3.18 -5.78
CA ALA A 57 -1.29 -3.23 -6.76
C ALA A 57 0.10 -3.43 -6.11
N ALA A 58 0.32 -2.96 -4.89
CA ALA A 58 1.53 -3.27 -4.12
C ALA A 58 1.56 -4.74 -3.67
N ALA A 59 0.43 -5.29 -3.25
CA ALA A 59 0.32 -6.68 -2.82
C ALA A 59 0.66 -7.67 -3.94
N LEU A 60 0.23 -7.40 -5.18
CA LEU A 60 0.59 -8.23 -6.34
C LEU A 60 2.10 -8.22 -6.62
N LEU A 61 2.77 -7.07 -6.43
CA LEU A 61 4.23 -6.97 -6.57
C LEU A 61 4.97 -7.69 -5.45
N PHE A 62 4.44 -7.65 -4.22
CA PHE A 62 4.98 -8.42 -3.11
C PHE A 62 4.80 -9.93 -3.35
N GLU A 63 3.67 -10.35 -3.90
CA GLU A 63 3.42 -11.74 -4.29
C GLU A 63 4.43 -12.22 -5.34
N SER A 64 4.66 -11.40 -6.37
CA SER A 64 5.67 -11.69 -7.41
C SER A 64 7.10 -11.78 -6.86
N GLN A 65 7.38 -11.13 -5.72
CA GLN A 65 8.67 -11.19 -5.02
C GLN A 65 8.73 -12.28 -3.94
N GLY A 66 7.68 -13.09 -3.78
CA GLY A 66 7.58 -14.09 -2.72
C GLY A 66 7.43 -13.50 -1.30
N GLN A 67 7.14 -12.20 -1.19
CA GLN A 67 6.97 -11.48 0.07
C GLN A 67 5.52 -11.55 0.56
N TRP A 68 5.05 -12.76 0.84
CA TRP A 68 3.67 -13.06 1.21
C TRP A 68 3.19 -12.26 2.44
N SER A 69 4.04 -12.07 3.45
CA SER A 69 3.71 -11.29 4.66
C SER A 69 3.38 -9.83 4.37
N CYS A 70 4.15 -9.20 3.49
CA CYS A 70 3.91 -7.81 3.09
C CYS A 70 2.67 -7.69 2.21
N ALA A 71 2.45 -8.65 1.30
CA ALA A 71 1.27 -8.70 0.46
C ALA A 71 -0.01 -8.83 1.30
N HIS A 72 0.02 -9.73 2.28
CA HIS A 72 -1.07 -9.96 3.21
C HIS A 72 -1.40 -8.71 4.04
N ALA A 73 -0.37 -8.06 4.62
CA ALA A 73 -0.56 -6.82 5.38
C ALA A 73 -1.13 -5.69 4.53
N ALA A 74 -0.65 -5.53 3.29
CA ALA A 74 -1.15 -4.51 2.36
C ALA A 74 -2.62 -4.76 1.97
N LEU A 75 -3.00 -6.01 1.71
CA LEU A 75 -4.39 -6.39 1.41
C LEU A 75 -5.31 -6.19 2.61
N LYS A 76 -4.87 -6.55 3.82
CA LYS A 76 -5.63 -6.30 5.04
C LYS A 76 -5.96 -4.81 5.19
N LEU A 77 -4.95 -3.95 5.02
CA LEU A 77 -5.15 -2.50 5.06
C LEU A 77 -6.10 -2.00 3.95
N ALA A 78 -6.01 -2.59 2.75
CA ALA A 78 -6.90 -2.23 1.64
C ALA A 78 -8.37 -2.60 1.94
N ILE A 79 -8.60 -3.76 2.57
CA ILE A 79 -9.93 -4.22 2.99
C ILE A 79 -10.49 -3.33 4.10
N GLU A 80 -9.67 -2.90 5.07
CA GLU A 80 -10.13 -1.96 6.10
C GLU A 80 -10.57 -0.61 5.51
N LEU A 81 -9.95 -0.20 4.40
CA LEU A 81 -10.34 1.02 3.67
C LEU A 81 -11.57 0.82 2.79
N GLN A 82 -11.75 -0.36 2.20
CA GLN A 82 -12.87 -0.72 1.35
C GLN A 82 -13.38 -2.13 1.67
N PRO A 83 -14.15 -2.29 2.75
CA PRO A 83 -14.64 -3.60 3.17
C PRO A 83 -15.65 -4.20 2.18
N GLN A 84 -16.29 -3.35 1.37
CA GLN A 84 -17.27 -3.76 0.36
C GLN A 84 -16.63 -4.27 -0.95
N SER A 85 -15.31 -4.15 -1.12
CA SER A 85 -14.64 -4.60 -2.33
C SER A 85 -14.41 -6.12 -2.30
N ALA A 86 -15.32 -6.86 -2.94
CA ALA A 86 -15.21 -8.32 -3.12
C ALA A 86 -13.83 -8.72 -3.70
N ARG A 87 -13.33 -7.96 -4.67
CA ARG A 87 -12.03 -8.21 -5.31
C ARG A 87 -10.85 -8.23 -4.33
N LEU A 88 -10.86 -7.36 -3.31
CA LEU A 88 -9.81 -7.32 -2.30
C LEU A 88 -9.88 -8.54 -1.39
N ALA A 89 -11.09 -8.94 -0.99
CA ALA A 89 -11.34 -10.14 -0.18
C ALA A 89 -10.95 -11.42 -0.93
N GLU A 90 -11.26 -11.53 -2.22
CA GLU A 90 -10.85 -12.65 -3.07
C GLU A 90 -9.32 -12.74 -3.19
N THR A 91 -8.66 -11.60 -3.44
CA THR A 91 -7.18 -11.57 -3.53
C THR A 91 -6.54 -11.95 -2.20
N TYR A 92 -7.09 -11.48 -1.08
CA TYR A 92 -6.61 -11.82 0.26
C TYR A 92 -6.72 -13.33 0.53
N ARG A 93 -7.88 -13.94 0.25
CA ARG A 93 -8.06 -15.40 0.37
C ARG A 93 -7.11 -16.17 -0.55
N ALA A 94 -6.87 -15.69 -1.77
CA ALA A 94 -5.94 -16.33 -2.69
C ALA A 94 -4.50 -16.33 -2.14
N ILE A 95 -4.06 -15.22 -1.53
CA ILE A 95 -2.74 -15.15 -0.88
C ILE A 95 -2.66 -16.05 0.34
N GLU A 96 -3.70 -16.09 1.19
CA GLU A 96 -3.76 -17.01 2.33
C GLU A 96 -3.73 -18.48 1.91
N ALA A 97 -4.45 -18.85 0.84
CA ALA A 97 -4.46 -20.20 0.31
C ALA A 97 -3.08 -20.62 -0.24
N LYS A 98 -2.34 -19.69 -0.85
CA LYS A 98 -0.97 -19.92 -1.30
C LYS A 98 0.04 -19.96 -0.14
N SER A 99 -0.29 -19.33 0.99
CA SER A 99 0.57 -19.23 2.17
C SER A 99 -0.12 -19.74 3.43
N PRO A 100 -0.43 -21.06 3.53
CA PRO A 100 -1.04 -21.63 4.72
C PRO A 100 -0.15 -21.50 5.98
N ASN A 101 1.17 -21.30 5.79
CA ASN A 101 2.14 -21.07 6.86
C ASN A 101 2.07 -19.67 7.49
N LEU A 102 1.36 -18.72 6.88
CA LEU A 102 1.24 -17.36 7.42
C LEU A 102 0.22 -17.24 8.56
N ARG A 103 -0.62 -18.27 8.78
CA ARG A 103 -1.61 -18.35 9.87
C ARG A 103 -1.03 -18.17 11.27
N PHE A 104 0.30 -18.28 11.42
CA PHE A 104 1.02 -18.09 12.67
C PHE A 104 1.79 -16.77 12.79
N ALA A 105 1.80 -15.93 11.75
CA ALA A 105 2.36 -14.59 11.86
C ALA A 105 1.32 -13.68 12.53
N GLY A 106 1.64 -13.23 13.75
CA GLY A 106 0.80 -12.34 14.56
C GLY A 106 0.43 -11.01 13.88
N PRO A 107 -0.16 -10.06 14.64
CA PRO A 107 -0.73 -8.83 14.08
C PRO A 107 0.26 -8.13 13.13
N PRO A 108 -0.26 -7.48 12.06
CA PRO A 108 0.56 -6.96 10.97
C PRO A 108 1.70 -6.11 11.52
N PRO A 109 2.90 -6.10 10.90
CA PRO A 109 3.95 -5.18 11.30
C PRO A 109 3.36 -3.78 11.23
N ALA A 110 3.29 -3.13 12.40
CA ALA A 110 2.96 -1.73 12.47
C ALA A 110 3.85 -1.03 11.45
N ILE A 111 3.24 -0.31 10.51
CA ILE A 111 3.99 0.57 9.61
C ILE A 111 4.54 1.65 10.53
N GLU A 112 5.70 1.39 11.15
CA GLU A 112 6.32 2.31 12.09
C GLU A 112 6.55 3.63 11.34
N PRO A 113 6.00 4.75 11.83
CA PRO A 113 6.39 6.04 11.30
C PRO A 113 7.88 6.19 11.58
N ARG A 114 8.69 6.34 10.52
CA ARG A 114 10.13 6.59 10.64
C ARG A 114 10.38 7.61 11.75
N PRO A 115 11.29 7.36 12.70
CA PRO A 115 11.67 8.38 13.66
C PRO A 115 12.23 9.59 12.90
N ARG A 116 11.72 10.78 13.22
CA ARG A 116 12.46 12.01 12.94
C ARG A 116 13.64 12.06 13.91
N SER A 117 14.76 12.53 13.38
CA SER A 117 16.09 12.71 13.97
C SER A 117 16.13 12.97 15.47
#